data_AF-A0A543JH09-F1
#
_entry.id   AF-A0A543JH09-F1
#
_cell.length_a   1.000
_cell.length_b   1.000
_cell.length_c   1.000
_cell.angle_alpha   90.00
_cell.angle_beta   90.00
_cell.angle_gamma   90.00
#
_symmetry.space_group_name_H-M   'P 1'
#
loop_
_entity.id
_entity.type
_entity.pdbx_description
1 polymer ?
#
loop_
_entity_poly.entity_id
_entity_poly.type
_entity_poly.pdbx_seq_one_letter_code
_entity_poly.pdbx_strand_id
1 'polypeptide(L)'
;MTLPGTDTLIIEQPWGVLRHLLGTRYRNDVYDQHGTLLASVSERRFLGPLRKLLRATAFSGRTTFDLVLADRGRQVLLIRKGSGKPPTRVTWPNGAAVGSVRHEGHGAYGLLDATGQRLCLLHEVASFRPGEIAKRDGRRVRRDVLTLRPGTPDPVRSLAIAAAAAYDVVRGVGTNHTSPGGFDFPTLT
;
A
#
# COMPACT_ATOMS: atom_id res chain seq x y z
N MET A 1 3.10 16.33 -6.05
CA MET A 1 4.27 16.21 -5.15
C MET A 1 4.12 14.91 -4.38
N THR A 2 5.14 14.05 -4.43
CA THR A 2 5.28 12.81 -3.63
C THR A 2 5.75 13.10 -2.21
N LEU A 3 5.79 12.07 -1.35
CA LEU A 3 6.35 12.17 0.00
C LEU A 3 7.81 12.67 -0.05
N PRO A 4 8.23 13.51 0.92
CA PRO A 4 9.54 14.15 0.87
C PRO A 4 10.70 13.15 0.90
N GLY A 5 11.61 13.31 -0.08
CA GLY A 5 13.08 13.19 0.02
C GLY A 5 13.76 11.89 0.45
N THR A 6 13.04 10.88 0.95
CA THR A 6 13.67 9.63 1.41
C THR A 6 13.44 8.48 0.45
N ASP A 7 14.47 7.67 0.23
CA ASP A 7 14.35 6.46 -0.59
C ASP A 7 13.94 5.24 0.23
N THR A 8 14.02 5.32 1.56
CA THR A 8 13.60 4.23 2.46
C THR A 8 12.36 4.64 3.25
N LEU A 9 11.29 3.87 3.09
CA LEU A 9 10.03 4.05 3.77
C LEU A 9 9.71 2.84 4.64
N ILE A 10 9.43 3.10 5.91
CA ILE A 10 8.94 2.11 6.86
C ILE A 10 7.42 2.26 6.92
N ILE A 11 6.69 1.24 6.50
CA ILE A 11 5.23 1.23 6.46
C ILE A 11 4.76 0.34 7.62
N GLU A 12 4.04 0.93 8.56
CA GLU A 12 3.55 0.22 9.72
C GLU A 12 2.03 0.10 9.70
N GLN A 13 1.58 -1.14 9.84
CA GLN A 13 0.20 -1.51 9.94
C GLN A 13 -0.06 -2.05 11.35
N PRO A 14 -1.01 -1.50 12.12
CA PRO A 14 -1.31 -2.03 13.45
C PRO A 14 -1.62 -3.54 13.42
N TRP A 15 -1.01 -4.31 14.31
CA TRP A 15 -1.08 -5.78 14.33
C TRP A 15 -1.73 -6.29 15.62
N GLY A 16 -2.70 -7.19 15.50
CA GLY A 16 -3.34 -7.83 16.65
C GLY A 16 -4.66 -8.51 16.33
N VAL A 17 -4.93 -9.63 17.00
CA VAL A 17 -6.11 -10.50 16.78
C VAL A 17 -7.43 -9.71 16.90
N LEU A 18 -7.55 -8.83 17.90
CA LEU A 18 -8.72 -7.97 18.08
C LEU A 18 -8.91 -6.94 16.95
N ARG A 19 -7.85 -6.46 16.29
CA ARG A 19 -8.00 -5.57 15.13
C ARG A 19 -8.53 -6.30 13.90
N HIS A 20 -8.14 -7.56 13.69
CA HIS A 20 -8.69 -8.32 12.56
C HIS A 20 -10.18 -8.63 12.75
N LEU A 21 -10.64 -8.72 14.00
CA LEU A 21 -12.04 -8.91 14.36
C LEU A 21 -12.84 -7.58 14.39
N LEU A 22 -12.24 -6.49 14.89
CA LEU A 22 -12.95 -5.23 15.18
C LEU A 22 -12.55 -4.04 14.30
N GLY A 23 -11.38 -4.06 13.69
CA GLY A 23 -10.84 -2.98 12.85
C GLY A 23 -11.70 -2.72 11.62
N THR A 24 -12.41 -1.59 11.61
CA THR A 24 -13.36 -1.22 10.53
C THR A 24 -12.71 -0.46 9.39
N ARG A 25 -11.48 0.04 9.56
CA ARG A 25 -10.80 0.92 8.61
C ARG A 25 -9.39 0.44 8.32
N TYR A 26 -9.05 0.40 7.02
CA TYR A 26 -7.67 0.30 6.59
C TYR A 26 -6.92 1.54 7.10
N ARG A 27 -5.82 1.31 7.81
CA ARG A 27 -4.91 2.37 8.24
C ARG A 27 -3.49 1.83 8.35
N ASN A 28 -2.56 2.53 7.71
CA ASN A 28 -1.13 2.37 7.83
C ASN A 28 -0.50 3.73 8.09
N ASP A 29 0.59 3.76 8.83
CA ASP A 29 1.42 4.95 9.01
C ASP A 29 2.76 4.72 8.29
N VAL A 30 3.29 5.75 7.64
CA VAL A 30 4.50 5.71 6.81
C VAL A 30 5.56 6.60 7.45
N TYR A 31 6.73 6.05 7.68
CA TYR A 31 7.85 6.70 8.35
C TYR A 31 9.08 6.69 7.44
N ASP A 32 10.02 7.60 7.71
CA ASP A 32 11.38 7.49 7.17
C ASP A 32 12.18 6.42 7.92
N GLN A 33 13.42 6.20 7.48
CA GLN A 33 14.37 5.29 8.14
C GLN A 33 14.76 5.69 9.57
N HIS A 34 14.56 6.96 9.96
CA HIS A 34 14.86 7.48 11.29
C HIS A 34 13.65 7.39 12.24
N GLY A 35 12.50 6.89 11.74
CA GLY A 35 11.27 6.77 12.51
C GLY A 35 10.41 8.03 12.54
N THR A 36 10.72 9.05 11.73
CA THR A 36 9.89 10.25 11.59
C THR A 36 8.64 9.92 10.81
N LEU A 37 7.46 10.29 11.32
CA LEU A 37 6.21 10.12 10.59
C LEU A 37 6.18 11.04 9.35
N LEU A 38 6.06 10.44 8.17
CA LEU A 38 5.95 11.15 6.90
C LEU A 38 4.51 11.27 6.43
N ALA A 39 3.72 10.20 6.58
CA ALA A 39 2.35 10.17 6.11
C ALA A 39 1.51 9.09 6.78
N SER A 40 0.20 9.17 6.59
CA SER A 40 -0.74 8.12 6.94
C SER A 40 -1.57 7.73 5.72
N VAL A 41 -1.83 6.44 5.57
CA VAL A 41 -2.78 5.90 4.61
C VAL A 41 -4.05 5.51 5.35
N SER A 42 -5.21 5.96 4.86
CA SER A 42 -6.49 5.62 5.49
C SER A 42 -7.62 5.53 4.45
N GLU A 43 -8.72 4.85 4.78
CA GLU A 43 -9.92 4.89 3.93
C GLU A 43 -10.57 6.27 3.94
N ARG A 44 -10.88 6.80 2.76
CA ARG A 44 -11.56 8.10 2.61
C ARG A 44 -13.03 8.04 2.97
N ARG A 45 -13.69 6.90 2.75
CA ARG A 45 -15.11 6.68 3.05
C ARG A 45 -15.28 5.49 3.96
N PHE A 46 -16.09 5.66 5.00
CA PHE A 46 -16.51 4.56 5.85
C PHE A 46 -17.47 3.65 5.06
N LEU A 47 -17.04 2.42 4.81
CA LEU A 47 -17.90 1.38 4.27
C LEU A 47 -18.58 0.72 5.46
N GLY A 48 -19.87 1.00 5.66
CA GLY A 48 -20.66 0.52 6.80
C GLY A 48 -20.52 -0.98 7.12
N PRO A 49 -21.00 -1.42 8.30
CA PRO A 49 -20.67 -2.71 8.92
C PRO A 49 -20.94 -3.95 8.03
N LEU A 50 -21.93 -3.91 7.15
CA LEU A 50 -22.26 -5.01 6.23
C LEU A 50 -21.18 -5.27 5.16
N ARG A 51 -20.63 -4.23 4.54
CA ARG A 51 -19.57 -4.37 3.52
C ARG A 51 -18.23 -4.80 4.15
N LYS A 52 -18.08 -4.57 5.46
CA LYS A 52 -16.94 -5.04 6.26
C LYS A 52 -17.00 -6.54 6.52
N LEU A 53 -18.16 -7.10 6.86
CA LEU A 53 -18.33 -8.56 7.01
C LEU A 53 -17.99 -9.28 5.69
N LEU A 54 -18.38 -8.72 4.54
CA LEU A 54 -18.02 -9.25 3.22
C LEU A 54 -16.51 -9.20 2.92
N ARG A 55 -15.76 -8.26 3.52
CA ARG A 55 -14.29 -8.19 3.43
C ARG A 55 -13.61 -9.25 4.29
N ALA A 56 -14.27 -9.70 5.36
CA ALA A 56 -13.74 -10.66 6.31
C ALA A 56 -13.88 -12.13 5.88
N THR A 57 -14.85 -12.44 5.02
CA THR A 57 -15.30 -13.82 4.73
C THR A 57 -14.91 -14.35 3.34
N ALA A 58 -13.67 -14.16 2.90
CA ALA A 58 -13.11 -14.74 1.66
C ALA A 58 -13.53 -14.13 0.30
N PHE A 59 -14.24 -12.99 0.27
CA PHE A 59 -14.48 -12.20 -0.96
C PHE A 59 -13.50 -11.00 -1.15
N SER A 60 -12.40 -10.94 -0.39
CA SER A 60 -11.47 -9.81 -0.34
C SER A 60 -10.93 -9.39 -1.72
N GLY A 61 -10.72 -10.34 -2.62
CA GLY A 61 -10.31 -10.09 -4.01
C GLY A 61 -11.26 -9.17 -4.79
N ARG A 62 -12.57 -9.16 -4.46
CA ARG A 62 -13.62 -8.38 -5.14
C ARG A 62 -14.01 -7.09 -4.43
N THR A 63 -13.38 -6.79 -3.29
CA THR A 63 -13.74 -5.60 -2.50
C THR A 63 -13.08 -4.32 -3.01
N THR A 64 -13.89 -3.27 -3.09
CA THR A 64 -13.43 -1.93 -3.45
C THR A 64 -12.65 -1.32 -2.31
N PHE A 65 -11.62 -0.55 -2.63
CA PHE A 65 -10.87 0.27 -1.68
C PHE A 65 -10.73 1.68 -2.24
N ASP A 66 -10.88 2.67 -1.37
CA ASP A 66 -10.69 4.08 -1.67
C ASP A 66 -9.86 4.68 -0.53
N LEU A 67 -8.55 4.69 -0.73
CA LEU A 67 -7.57 5.11 0.25
C LEU A 67 -7.03 6.50 -0.10
N VAL A 68 -6.71 7.25 0.94
CA VAL A 68 -5.96 8.49 0.85
C VAL A 68 -4.63 8.31 1.58
N LEU A 69 -3.53 8.66 0.90
CA LEU A 69 -2.22 8.86 1.51
C LEU A 69 -2.08 10.36 1.78
N ALA A 70 -1.91 10.73 3.05
CA ALA A 70 -1.90 12.10 3.51
C ALA A 70 -0.66 12.40 4.36
N ASP A 71 -0.01 13.52 4.07
CA ASP A 71 1.09 14.10 4.84
C ASP A 71 0.52 15.24 5.70
N ARG A 72 0.61 15.11 7.03
CA ARG A 72 0.10 16.10 7.99
C ARG A 72 -1.33 16.59 7.70
N GLY A 73 -2.19 15.67 7.27
CA GLY A 73 -3.59 15.94 6.91
C GLY A 73 -3.82 16.46 5.48
N ARG A 74 -2.78 16.85 4.75
CA ARG A 74 -2.85 17.21 3.33
C ARG A 74 -2.83 15.95 2.47
N GLN A 75 -3.82 15.81 1.60
CA GLN A 75 -3.88 14.68 0.67
C GLN A 75 -2.72 14.77 -0.33
N VAL A 76 -2.03 13.65 -0.55
CA VAL A 76 -0.88 13.54 -1.44
C VAL A 76 -1.22 12.62 -2.62
N LEU A 77 -1.81 11.46 -2.33
CA LEU A 77 -2.26 10.50 -3.34
C LEU A 77 -3.61 9.89 -2.95
N LEU A 78 -4.39 9.53 -3.97
CA LEU A 78 -5.58 8.73 -3.84
C LEU A 78 -5.31 7.37 -4.49
N ILE A 79 -5.60 6.30 -3.76
CA ILE A 79 -5.34 4.92 -4.18
C ILE A 79 -6.68 4.19 -4.22
N ARG A 80 -7.12 3.79 -5.41
CA ARG A 80 -8.43 3.20 -5.62
C ARG A 80 -8.33 1.82 -6.26
N LYS A 81 -8.93 0.84 -5.60
CA LYS A 81 -9.17 -0.49 -6.17
C LYS A 81 -10.67 -0.65 -6.47
N GLY A 82 -10.99 -0.99 -7.71
CA GLY A 82 -12.35 -1.33 -8.14
C GLY A 82 -12.80 -2.70 -7.62
N SER A 83 -14.03 -3.09 -7.96
CA SER A 83 -14.52 -4.46 -7.71
C SER A 83 -13.87 -5.40 -8.73
N GLY A 84 -13.04 -6.34 -8.28
CA GLY A 84 -12.41 -7.35 -9.12
C GLY A 84 -10.88 -7.34 -9.08
N LYS A 85 -10.29 -8.03 -10.06
CA LYS A 85 -8.84 -8.10 -10.25
C LYS A 85 -8.30 -6.76 -10.83
N PRO A 86 -6.98 -6.51 -10.71
CA PRO A 86 -6.29 -5.23 -10.99
C PRO A 86 -6.74 -4.48 -12.29
N PRO A 87 -6.47 -3.16 -12.42
CA PRO A 87 -5.43 -2.41 -11.70
C PRO A 87 -5.92 -1.58 -10.51
N THR A 88 -5.03 -1.37 -9.54
CA THR A 88 -5.20 -0.37 -8.49
C THR A 88 -4.79 0.98 -9.07
N ARG A 89 -5.72 1.92 -9.17
CA ARG A 89 -5.49 3.25 -9.76
C ARG A 89 -4.92 4.20 -8.73
N VAL A 90 -4.00 5.05 -9.17
CA VAL A 90 -3.39 6.10 -8.36
C VAL A 90 -3.65 7.44 -9.03
N THR A 91 -4.18 8.40 -8.27
CA THR A 91 -4.43 9.76 -8.75
C THR A 91 -3.90 10.78 -7.77
N TRP A 92 -3.58 11.96 -8.28
CA TRP A 92 -3.36 13.15 -7.47
C TRP A 92 -4.68 13.60 -6.81
N PRO A 93 -4.63 14.45 -5.76
CA PRO A 93 -5.83 14.94 -5.08
C PRO A 93 -6.75 15.79 -5.97
N ASN A 94 -6.18 16.44 -6.98
CA ASN A 94 -6.93 17.20 -8.01
C ASN A 94 -7.63 16.30 -9.03
N GLY A 95 -7.54 14.97 -8.89
CA GLY A 95 -8.16 13.99 -9.80
C GLY A 95 -7.30 13.61 -11.01
N ALA A 96 -6.17 14.29 -11.25
CA ALA A 96 -5.27 13.94 -12.34
C ALA A 96 -4.68 12.54 -12.13
N ALA A 97 -4.68 11.71 -13.19
CA ALA A 97 -4.17 10.36 -13.12
C ALA A 97 -2.64 10.37 -12.97
N VAL A 98 -2.13 9.60 -12.00
CA VAL A 98 -0.71 9.27 -11.89
C VAL A 98 -0.43 8.04 -12.74
N GLY A 99 -1.31 7.03 -12.62
CA GLY A 99 -1.18 5.76 -13.31
C GLY A 99 -1.88 4.65 -12.54
N SER A 100 -1.38 3.43 -12.67
CA SER A 100 -1.96 2.29 -11.97
C SER A 100 -0.95 1.17 -11.69
N VAL A 101 -1.28 0.32 -10.71
CA VAL A 101 -0.47 -0.82 -10.31
C VAL A 101 -1.22 -2.09 -10.63
N ARG A 102 -0.58 -3.01 -11.36
CA ARG A 102 -1.17 -4.27 -11.81
C ARG A 102 -0.33 -5.46 -11.35
N HIS A 103 -0.96 -6.46 -10.73
CA HIS A 103 -0.29 -7.74 -10.48
C HIS A 103 -0.15 -8.52 -11.79
N GLU A 104 1.06 -8.88 -12.17
CA GLU A 104 1.39 -9.54 -13.47
C GLU A 104 1.68 -11.05 -13.32
N GLY A 105 1.50 -11.63 -12.13
CA GLY A 105 1.84 -13.04 -11.86
C GLY A 105 3.24 -13.20 -11.25
N HIS A 106 3.53 -14.37 -10.68
CA HIS A 106 4.80 -14.67 -9.99
C HIS A 106 5.21 -13.65 -8.91
N GLY A 107 4.25 -12.96 -8.30
CA GLY A 107 4.52 -11.90 -7.32
C GLY A 107 5.03 -10.58 -7.93
N ALA A 108 5.07 -10.45 -9.25
CA ALA A 108 5.47 -9.23 -9.93
C ALA A 108 4.31 -8.21 -10.01
N TYR A 109 4.66 -6.94 -9.90
CA TYR A 109 3.74 -5.82 -10.01
C TYR A 109 4.23 -4.85 -11.08
N GLY A 110 3.46 -4.67 -12.14
CA GLY A 110 3.70 -3.65 -13.15
C GLY A 110 3.24 -2.28 -12.66
N LEU A 111 4.09 -1.27 -12.89
CA LEU A 111 3.76 0.14 -12.74
C LEU A 111 3.37 0.66 -14.13
N LEU A 112 2.11 1.08 -14.28
CA LEU A 112 1.53 1.53 -15.53
C LEU A 112 1.29 3.04 -15.46
N ASP A 113 1.49 3.74 -16.56
CA ASP A 113 1.17 5.17 -16.67
C ASP A 113 -0.34 5.42 -16.68
N ALA A 114 -0.74 6.68 -16.89
CA ALA A 114 -2.14 7.09 -16.96
C ALA A 114 -2.91 6.47 -18.14
N THR A 115 -2.24 6.07 -19.22
CA THR A 115 -2.83 5.46 -20.41
C THR A 115 -2.92 3.93 -20.30
N GLY A 116 -2.23 3.33 -19.32
CA GLY A 116 -2.14 1.90 -19.12
C GLY A 116 -0.92 1.25 -19.75
N GLN A 117 0.02 2.04 -20.30
CA GLN A 117 1.29 1.52 -20.78
C GLN A 117 2.19 1.17 -19.59
N ARG A 118 2.86 0.01 -19.64
CA ARG A 118 3.81 -0.40 -18.60
C ARG A 118 5.06 0.47 -18.66
N LEU A 119 5.38 1.13 -17.56
CA LEU A 119 6.61 1.89 -17.36
C LEU A 119 7.76 0.95 -16.96
N CYS A 120 7.52 0.13 -15.95
CA CYS A 120 8.48 -0.84 -15.41
C CYS A 120 7.78 -1.85 -14.48
N LEU A 121 8.52 -2.81 -13.96
CA LEU A 121 8.12 -3.64 -12.82
C LEU A 121 8.57 -3.00 -11.51
N LEU A 122 7.83 -3.23 -10.43
CA LEU A 122 8.12 -2.65 -9.11
C LEU A 122 9.52 -3.05 -8.62
N HIS A 123 9.93 -4.32 -8.81
CA HIS A 123 11.23 -4.80 -8.37
C HIS A 123 12.41 -4.20 -9.16
N GLU A 124 12.16 -3.62 -10.33
CA GLU A 124 13.18 -2.93 -11.12
C GLU A 124 13.53 -1.56 -10.55
N VAL A 125 12.68 -0.99 -9.68
CA VAL A 125 12.86 0.37 -9.13
C VAL A 125 12.81 0.43 -7.62
N ALA A 126 12.41 -0.66 -6.96
CA ALA A 126 12.32 -0.75 -5.52
C ALA A 126 12.54 -2.17 -5.01
N SER A 127 13.10 -2.29 -3.82
CA SER A 127 12.98 -3.51 -3.02
C SER A 127 11.88 -3.33 -1.98
N PHE A 128 11.11 -4.38 -1.72
CA PHE A 128 10.05 -4.36 -0.72
C PHE A 128 10.17 -5.59 0.17
N ARG A 129 10.16 -5.39 1.48
CA ARG A 129 10.25 -6.46 2.49
C ARG A 129 9.01 -6.41 3.38
N PRO A 130 8.01 -7.26 3.16
CA PRO A 130 6.82 -7.30 4.00
C PRO A 130 7.04 -8.11 5.29
N GLY A 131 6.34 -7.73 6.36
CA GLY A 131 5.90 -8.71 7.36
C GLY A 131 6.68 -8.82 8.67
N GLU A 132 7.59 -7.91 9.01
CA GLU A 132 8.26 -7.96 10.31
C GLU A 132 7.31 -7.51 11.43
N ILE A 133 7.01 -8.36 12.42
CA ILE A 133 6.20 -7.95 13.57
C ILE A 133 7.08 -7.26 14.61
N ALA A 134 6.90 -5.95 14.75
CA ALA A 134 7.64 -5.11 15.69
C ALA A 134 6.72 -4.55 16.79
N LYS A 135 7.31 -3.84 17.75
CA LYS A 135 6.60 -2.99 18.72
C LYS A 135 6.86 -1.51 18.44
N ARG A 136 5.81 -0.69 18.53
CA ARG A 136 5.87 0.77 18.54
C ARG A 136 4.92 1.30 19.60
N ASP A 137 5.42 2.14 20.51
CA ASP A 137 4.64 2.76 21.59
C ASP A 137 3.79 1.75 22.38
N GLY A 138 4.38 0.61 22.71
CA GLY A 138 3.72 -0.49 23.43
C GLY A 138 2.72 -1.32 22.60
N ARG A 139 2.52 -1.00 21.32
CA ARG A 139 1.59 -1.70 20.41
C ARG A 139 2.36 -2.57 19.42
N ARG A 140 1.77 -3.71 19.03
CA ARG A 140 2.32 -4.55 17.95
C ARG A 140 1.96 -3.93 16.60
N VAL A 141 2.93 -3.93 15.68
CA VAL A 141 2.76 -3.45 14.31
C VAL A 141 3.40 -4.44 13.35
N ARG A 142 2.81 -4.64 12.18
CA ARG A 142 3.49 -5.24 11.03
C ARG A 142 4.24 -4.12 10.34
N ARG A 143 5.54 -4.30 10.20
CA ARG A 143 6.47 -3.39 9.56
C ARG A 143 6.85 -3.96 8.20
N ASP A 144 6.54 -3.19 7.17
CA ASP A 144 6.95 -3.44 5.81
C ASP A 144 7.98 -2.37 5.42
N VAL A 145 9.04 -2.73 4.71
CA VAL A 145 10.10 -1.79 4.31
C VAL A 145 10.13 -1.67 2.80
N LEU A 146 9.97 -0.45 2.29
CA LEU A 146 10.17 -0.11 0.89
C LEU A 146 11.49 0.64 0.76
N THR A 147 12.37 0.18 -0.12
CA THR A 147 13.59 0.92 -0.50
C THR A 147 13.55 1.19 -2.00
N LEU A 148 13.39 2.44 -2.39
CA LEU A 148 13.39 2.93 -3.76
C LEU A 148 14.83 3.08 -4.26
N ARG A 149 15.03 2.99 -5.57
CA ARG A 149 16.29 3.43 -6.18
C ARG A 149 16.40 4.96 -6.03
N PRO A 150 17.55 5.49 -5.59
CA PRO A 150 17.76 6.93 -5.53
C PRO A 150 17.49 7.62 -6.87
N GLY A 151 16.83 8.77 -6.82
CA GLY A 151 16.49 9.54 -8.02
C GLY A 151 15.36 8.95 -8.88
N THR A 152 14.65 7.92 -8.41
CA THR A 152 13.46 7.40 -9.13
C THR A 152 12.47 8.55 -9.42
N PRO A 153 12.14 8.84 -10.69
CA PRO A 153 11.32 9.97 -11.05
C PRO A 153 9.82 9.68 -10.84
N ASP A 154 9.02 10.73 -10.77
CA ASP A 154 7.57 10.60 -10.94
C ASP A 154 7.22 10.35 -12.42
N PRO A 155 6.17 9.57 -12.73
CA PRO A 155 5.17 9.00 -11.80
C PRO A 155 5.59 7.68 -11.15
N VAL A 156 6.73 7.09 -11.54
CA VAL A 156 7.19 5.77 -11.06
C VAL A 156 7.34 5.76 -9.53
N ARG A 157 7.93 6.81 -8.95
CA ARG A 157 8.08 6.98 -7.50
C ARG A 157 6.72 6.98 -6.79
N SER A 158 5.77 7.80 -7.25
CA SER A 158 4.40 7.82 -6.72
C SER A 158 3.74 6.44 -6.75
N LEU A 159 3.88 5.72 -7.87
CA LEU A 159 3.27 4.41 -8.05
C LEU A 159 3.90 3.36 -7.14
N ALA A 160 5.22 3.36 -6.98
CA ALA A 160 5.92 2.46 -6.07
C ALA A 160 5.54 2.69 -4.60
N ILE A 161 5.47 3.96 -4.17
CA ILE A 161 5.03 4.33 -2.82
C ILE A 161 3.58 3.87 -2.59
N ALA A 162 2.68 4.15 -3.55
CA ALA A 162 1.29 3.72 -3.45
C ALA A 162 1.17 2.19 -3.41
N ALA A 163 1.98 1.48 -4.20
CA ALA A 163 2.00 0.02 -4.23
C ALA A 163 2.37 -0.58 -2.87
N ALA A 164 3.44 -0.07 -2.25
CA ALA A 164 3.90 -0.55 -0.96
C ALA A 164 2.97 -0.13 0.19
N ALA A 165 2.55 1.14 0.22
CA ALA A 165 1.73 1.66 1.30
C ALA A 165 0.32 1.06 1.34
N ALA A 166 -0.15 0.54 0.19
CA ALA A 166 -1.40 -0.20 0.04
C ALA A 166 -1.19 -1.68 -0.35
N TYR A 167 -0.07 -2.28 0.03
CA TYR A 167 0.36 -3.61 -0.48
C TYR A 167 -0.73 -4.69 -0.37
N ASP A 168 -1.39 -4.78 0.79
CA ASP A 168 -2.49 -5.72 1.06
C ASP A 168 -3.68 -5.57 0.09
N VAL A 169 -3.95 -4.34 -0.34
CA VAL A 169 -5.00 -4.03 -1.31
C VAL A 169 -4.55 -4.40 -2.71
N VAL A 170 -3.32 -4.04 -3.08
CA VAL A 170 -2.72 -4.28 -4.40
C VAL A 170 -2.60 -5.78 -4.69
N ARG A 171 -2.17 -6.58 -3.71
CA ARG A 171 -2.05 -8.04 -3.83
C ARG A 171 -3.40 -8.78 -3.76
N GLY A 172 -4.49 -8.07 -3.49
CA GLY A 172 -5.85 -8.64 -3.49
C GLY A 172 -6.22 -9.45 -2.24
N VAL A 173 -5.40 -9.40 -1.19
CA VAL A 173 -5.54 -10.17 0.05
C VAL A 173 -6.46 -9.45 1.06
N GLY A 174 -6.63 -8.13 0.93
CA GLY A 174 -7.53 -7.35 1.79
C GLY A 174 -7.00 -7.18 3.23
N THR A 175 -7.89 -6.87 4.18
CA THR A 175 -7.50 -6.45 5.55
C THR A 175 -7.32 -7.58 6.57
N ASN A 176 -7.60 -8.83 6.20
CA ASN A 176 -7.89 -9.90 7.15
C ASN A 176 -6.89 -11.07 7.18
N HIS A 177 -5.72 -10.94 6.58
CA HIS A 177 -4.72 -12.01 6.67
C HIS A 177 -3.83 -11.88 7.91
N THR A 178 -3.86 -12.96 8.71
CA THR A 178 -3.04 -13.20 9.91
C THR A 178 -1.80 -14.05 9.63
N SER A 179 -1.55 -14.42 8.37
CA SER A 179 -0.42 -15.29 8.01
C SER A 179 0.91 -14.57 8.27
N PRO A 180 1.83 -15.13 9.09
CA PRO A 180 3.17 -14.61 9.31
C PRO A 180 4.10 -14.91 8.13
N GLY A 181 3.55 -15.24 6.96
CA GLY A 181 4.32 -15.66 5.80
C GLY A 181 5.01 -14.46 5.16
N GLY A 182 6.29 -14.29 5.50
CA GLY A 182 7.22 -13.60 4.63
C GLY A 182 7.18 -14.25 3.26
N PHE A 183 6.85 -13.46 2.24
CA PHE A 183 7.22 -13.79 0.88
C PHE A 183 8.44 -12.94 0.59
N ASP A 184 9.59 -13.59 0.52
CA ASP A 184 10.80 -12.98 -0.01
C ASP A 184 10.53 -12.65 -1.48
N PHE A 185 10.62 -11.37 -1.82
CA PHE A 185 10.94 -11.01 -3.19
C PHE A 185 12.33 -11.60 -3.47
N PRO A 186 12.58 -12.19 -4.64
CA PRO A 186 13.94 -12.59 -4.99
C PRO A 186 14.83 -11.34 -4.88
N THR A 187 15.70 -11.33 -3.87
CA THR A 187 16.83 -10.42 -3.80
C THR A 187 17.77 -10.81 -4.92
N LEU A 188 17.98 -9.90 -5.88
CA LEU A 188 19.05 -10.05 -6.85
C LEU A 188 20.39 -10.10 -6.10
N THR A 189 21.03 -11.27 -6.12
CA THR A 189 22.48 -11.39 -6.17
C THR A 189 22.97 -11.00 -7.55
#